data_AF-A0A6L6X171-F1
#
_entry.id   AF-A0A6L6X171-F1
#
_cell.length_a   1.000
_cell.length_b   1.000
_cell.length_c   1.000
_cell.angle_alpha   90.00
_cell.angle_beta   90.00
_cell.angle_gamma   90.00
#
_symmetry.space_group_name_H-M   'P 1'
#
loop_
_entity.id
_entity.type
_entity.pdbx_description
1 polymer ?
#
loop_
_entity_poly.entity_id
_entity_poly.type
_entity_poly.pdbx_seq_one_letter_code
_entity_poly.pdbx_strand_id
1 'polypeptide(L)'
;MTWRYDVFECNNETADHNECEVMTGPPILVNAPWRDAYRKAESLSHGVVERRYTGDLPYKKTPHVVFEHIEGGGTCWLCGRGRGPLCKTSEGGKFLCEPCRREMRQYHELQARSIGTDPSRYSYVPIIDTVEFED
;
A
#
# COMPACT_ATOMS: atom_id res chain seq x y z
N MET A 1 7.04 -12.90 17.01
CA MET A 1 6.40 -11.94 16.07
C MET A 1 5.09 -11.48 16.70
N THR A 2 4.81 -10.18 16.77
CA THR A 2 3.54 -9.66 17.30
C THR A 2 2.80 -8.75 16.32
N TRP A 3 3.13 -8.85 15.03
CA TRP A 3 2.37 -8.21 13.97
C TRP A 3 1.70 -9.28 13.12
N ARG A 4 0.41 -9.10 12.91
CA ARG A 4 -0.46 -9.94 12.09
C ARG A 4 -0.95 -9.12 10.91
N TYR A 5 -1.05 -9.76 9.74
CA TYR A 5 -1.55 -9.15 8.51
C TYR A 5 -2.84 -9.84 8.10
N ASP A 6 -3.90 -9.06 7.98
CA ASP A 6 -5.23 -9.53 7.62
C ASP A 6 -5.61 -8.96 6.26
N VAL A 7 -6.25 -9.77 5.43
CA VAL A 7 -6.71 -9.36 4.10
C VAL A 7 -8.22 -9.26 4.08
N PHE A 8 -8.72 -8.17 3.53
CA PHE A 8 -10.13 -7.90 3.33
C PHE A 8 -10.38 -7.69 1.83
N GLU A 9 -11.53 -8.15 1.36
CA GLU A 9 -12.04 -7.84 0.02
C GLU A 9 -13.08 -6.72 0.19
N CYS A 10 -12.76 -5.52 -0.28
CA CYS A 10 -13.67 -4.39 -0.24
C CYS A 10 -14.47 -4.33 -1.54
N ASN A 11 -15.73 -3.90 -1.46
CA ASN A 11 -16.58 -3.72 -2.64
C ASN A 11 -16.76 -2.23 -2.99
N ASN A 12 -16.01 -1.33 -2.35
CA ASN A 12 -16.17 0.11 -2.49
C ASN A 12 -14.82 0.84 -2.60
N GLU A 13 -14.43 1.11 -3.84
CA GLU A 13 -13.19 1.82 -4.20
C GLU A 13 -13.08 3.25 -3.64
N THR A 14 -14.18 3.85 -3.18
CA THR A 14 -14.24 5.26 -2.73
C THR A 14 -14.29 5.43 -1.23
N ALA A 15 -14.36 4.34 -0.47
CA ALA A 15 -14.41 4.40 0.98
C ALA A 15 -13.03 4.77 1.57
N ASP A 16 -13.00 5.68 2.53
CA ASP A 16 -11.90 5.72 3.49
C ASP A 16 -11.95 4.40 4.26
N HIS A 17 -10.92 3.56 4.15
CA HIS A 17 -10.89 2.26 4.82
C HIS A 17 -10.89 2.35 6.34
N ASN A 18 -10.61 3.51 6.92
CA ASN A 18 -10.82 3.74 8.35
C ASN A 18 -12.31 3.81 8.72
N GLU A 19 -13.18 4.12 7.76
CA GLU A 19 -14.62 4.27 7.91
C GLU A 19 -15.41 3.20 7.10
N CYS A 20 -14.71 2.32 6.38
CA CYS A 20 -15.32 1.31 5.53
C CYS A 20 -15.89 0.16 6.37
N GLU A 21 -17.21 -0.05 6.30
CA GLU A 21 -17.90 -1.15 6.97
C GLU A 21 -17.33 -2.53 6.60
N VAL A 22 -16.71 -2.68 5.43
CA VAL A 22 -16.10 -3.95 5.01
C VAL A 22 -14.91 -4.34 5.92
N MET A 23 -14.17 -3.35 6.43
CA MET A 23 -13.09 -3.57 7.39
C MET A 23 -13.59 -3.96 8.79
N THR A 24 -14.90 -3.91 9.03
CA THR A 24 -15.54 -4.38 10.27
C THR A 24 -15.99 -5.84 10.21
N GLY A 25 -16.00 -6.46 9.02
CA GLY A 25 -16.31 -7.87 8.82
C GLY A 25 -15.12 -8.81 9.11
N PRO A 26 -15.30 -10.14 9.02
CA PRO A 26 -14.20 -11.08 9.12
C PRO A 26 -13.27 -10.97 7.90
N PRO A 27 -11.94 -10.94 8.08
CA PRO A 27 -11.00 -10.97 6.96
C PRO A 27 -11.04 -12.30 6.21
N ILE A 28 -10.77 -12.26 4.92
CA ILE A 28 -10.71 -13.46 4.06
C ILE A 28 -9.42 -14.26 4.26
N LEU A 29 -8.39 -13.62 4.81
CA LEU A 29 -7.12 -14.25 5.19
C LEU A 29 -6.63 -13.61 6.49
N VAL A 30 -6.27 -14.45 7.46
CA VAL A 30 -5.86 -14.02 8.80
C VAL A 30 -4.42 -14.39 9.04
N ASN A 31 -3.63 -13.47 9.60
CA ASN A 31 -2.28 -13.76 10.10
C ASN A 31 -1.36 -14.41 9.08
N ALA A 32 -1.48 -14.00 7.82
CA ALA A 32 -0.55 -14.42 6.79
C ALA A 32 0.80 -13.69 6.95
N PRO A 33 1.91 -14.30 6.49
CA PRO A 33 3.12 -13.55 6.19
C PRO A 33 2.77 -12.33 5.32
N TRP A 34 3.42 -11.20 5.58
CA TRP A 34 3.03 -9.93 4.94
C TRP A 34 3.08 -9.98 3.41
N ARG A 35 4.04 -10.71 2.83
CA ARG A 35 4.13 -10.89 1.36
C ARG A 35 2.93 -11.64 0.82
N ASP A 36 2.54 -12.73 1.47
CA ASP A 36 1.39 -13.55 1.08
C ASP A 36 0.10 -12.74 1.22
N ALA A 37 -0.02 -11.91 2.26
CA ALA A 37 -1.16 -11.01 2.43
C ALA A 37 -1.26 -10.01 1.26
N TYR A 38 -0.14 -9.45 0.82
CA TYR A 38 -0.11 -8.47 -0.27
C TYR A 38 -0.45 -9.13 -1.61
N ARG A 39 0.14 -10.31 -1.90
CA ARG A 39 -0.18 -11.11 -3.08
C ARG A 39 -1.64 -11.55 -3.09
N LYS A 40 -2.19 -11.92 -1.93
CA LYS A 40 -3.60 -12.25 -1.83
C LYS A 40 -4.47 -11.03 -2.11
N ALA A 41 -4.15 -9.86 -1.57
CA ALA A 41 -4.89 -8.63 -1.87
C ALA A 41 -4.81 -8.23 -3.36
N GLU A 42 -3.66 -8.41 -4.00
CA GLU A 42 -3.48 -8.19 -5.45
C GLU A 42 -4.35 -9.12 -6.32
N SER A 43 -4.72 -10.29 -5.80
CA SER A 43 -5.59 -11.25 -6.53
C SER A 43 -7.09 -10.92 -6.49
N LEU A 44 -7.49 -9.87 -5.77
CA LEU A 44 -8.88 -9.46 -5.59
C LEU A 44 -9.16 -8.22 -6.43
N SER A 45 -10.40 -7.99 -6.87
CA SER A 45 -10.74 -6.75 -7.57
C SER A 45 -10.54 -5.50 -6.69
N HIS A 46 -10.76 -5.61 -5.39
CA HIS A 46 -10.36 -4.58 -4.43
C HIS A 46 -9.95 -5.23 -3.11
N GLY A 47 -8.64 -5.34 -2.90
CA GLY A 47 -8.04 -6.00 -1.74
C GLY A 47 -7.35 -5.02 -0.81
N VAL A 48 -7.61 -5.12 0.49
CA VAL A 48 -7.01 -4.29 1.52
C VAL A 48 -6.24 -5.16 2.50
N VAL A 49 -5.02 -4.78 2.85
CA VAL A 49 -4.22 -5.43 3.88
C VAL A 49 -4.10 -4.53 5.09
N GLU A 50 -4.52 -5.05 6.23
CA GLU A 50 -4.43 -4.37 7.50
C GLU A 50 -3.37 -5.04 8.38
N ARG A 51 -2.53 -4.23 9.01
CA ARG A 51 -1.56 -4.70 9.99
C ARG A 51 -2.08 -4.44 11.40
N ARG A 52 -2.19 -5.51 12.19
CA ARG A 52 -2.62 -5.49 13.60
C ARG A 52 -1.50 -5.89 14.54
N TYR A 53 -1.40 -5.20 15.67
CA TYR A 53 -0.52 -5.61 16.76
C TYR A 53 -1.23 -6.67 17.62
N THR A 54 -0.57 -7.81 17.85
CA THR A 54 -1.10 -8.96 18.61
C THR A 54 -0.40 -9.17 19.95
N GLY A 55 0.46 -8.26 20.38
CA GLY A 55 1.13 -8.33 21.67
C GLY A 55 0.41 -7.56 22.77
N ASP A 56 0.87 -7.76 24.00
CA ASP A 56 0.41 -7.03 25.18
C ASP A 56 1.17 -5.70 25.31
N LEU A 57 0.78 -4.71 24.51
CA LEU A 57 1.16 -3.33 24.77
C LEU A 57 0.05 -2.64 25.57
N PRO A 58 0.39 -1.78 26.55
CA PRO A 58 -0.59 -1.05 27.37
C PRO A 58 -1.47 -0.10 26.55
N TYR A 59 -1.03 0.25 25.34
CA TYR A 59 -1.84 0.89 24.32
C TYR A 59 -1.97 -0.08 23.14
N LYS A 60 -3.17 -0.62 22.91
CA LYS A 60 -3.47 -1.38 21.70
C LYS A 60 -3.25 -0.43 20.52
N LYS A 61 -2.25 -0.69 19.67
CA LYS A 61 -2.07 0.10 18.45
C LYS A 61 -3.28 -0.12 17.56
N THR A 62 -3.90 0.99 17.15
CA THR A 62 -4.97 0.97 16.14
C THR A 62 -4.48 0.19 14.92
N PRO A 63 -5.30 -0.69 14.34
CA PRO A 63 -4.96 -1.29 13.08
C PRO A 63 -4.69 -0.22 12.00
N HIS A 64 -3.80 -0.53 11.06
CA HIS A 64 -3.48 0.39 9.97
C HIS A 64 -3.47 -0.35 8.64
N VAL A 65 -4.07 0.25 7.61
CA VAL A 65 -3.94 -0.22 6.24
C VAL A 65 -2.50 -0.02 5.79
N VAL A 66 -1.89 -1.11 5.32
CA VAL A 66 -0.48 -1.14 4.88
C VAL A 66 -0.34 -1.40 3.38
N PHE A 67 -1.39 -1.94 2.75
CA PHE A 67 -1.46 -2.14 1.32
C PHE A 67 -2.91 -2.14 0.86
N GLU A 68 -3.12 -1.69 -0.37
CA GLU A 68 -4.41 -1.66 -1.04
C GLU A 68 -4.19 -1.90 -2.53
N HIS A 69 -4.99 -2.79 -3.09
CA HIS A 69 -5.11 -3.07 -4.50
C HIS A 69 -6.53 -2.73 -4.96
N ILE A 70 -6.64 -2.05 -6.11
CA ILE A 70 -7.90 -1.84 -6.82
C ILE A 70 -7.64 -2.24 -8.28
N GLU A 71 -8.54 -3.01 -8.87
CA GLU A 71 -8.49 -3.41 -10.27
C GLU A 71 -8.54 -2.16 -11.16
N GLY A 72 -7.59 -2.06 -12.10
CA GLY A 72 -7.39 -0.83 -12.88
C GLY A 72 -6.77 0.34 -12.10
N GLY A 73 -6.41 0.16 -10.82
CA GLY A 73 -5.71 1.12 -9.97
C GLY A 73 -6.63 2.17 -9.33
N GLY A 74 -6.21 2.75 -8.20
CA GLY A 74 -6.93 3.84 -7.54
C GLY A 74 -6.71 5.20 -8.19
N THR A 75 -7.53 6.19 -7.83
CA THR A 75 -7.43 7.57 -8.33
C THR A 75 -6.08 8.19 -7.99
N CYS A 76 -5.42 8.76 -8.99
CA CYS A 76 -4.10 9.35 -8.84
C CYS A 76 -4.13 10.54 -7.88
N TRP A 77 -3.36 10.45 -6.80
CA TRP A 77 -3.25 11.49 -5.79
C TRP A 77 -2.71 12.83 -6.32
N LEU A 78 -1.86 12.81 -7.34
CA LEU A 78 -1.24 14.03 -7.89
C LEU A 78 -2.15 14.80 -8.85
N CYS A 79 -2.74 14.11 -9.83
CA CYS A 79 -3.49 14.77 -10.89
C CYS A 79 -5.01 14.68 -10.72
N GLY A 80 -5.51 13.81 -9.83
CA GLY A 80 -6.94 13.58 -9.60
C GLY A 80 -7.72 13.02 -10.79
N ARG A 81 -7.06 12.64 -11.88
CA ARG A 81 -7.71 12.20 -13.15
C ARG A 81 -7.30 10.81 -13.61
N GLY A 82 -6.00 10.50 -13.53
CA GLY A 82 -5.49 9.18 -13.90
C GLY A 82 -5.76 8.14 -12.82
N ARG A 83 -5.60 6.86 -13.16
CA ARG A 83 -5.62 5.75 -12.22
C ARG A 83 -4.30 4.98 -12.25
N GLY A 84 -3.94 4.34 -11.16
CA GLY A 84 -2.73 3.52 -11.11
C GLY A 84 -2.53 2.83 -9.76
N PRO A 85 -1.43 2.08 -9.61
CA PRO A 85 -1.20 1.23 -8.44
C PRO A 85 -0.81 2.05 -7.20
N LEU A 86 -0.94 1.42 -6.03
CA LEU A 86 -0.45 1.98 -4.78
C LEU A 86 1.08 1.99 -4.77
N CYS A 87 1.66 3.19 -4.73
CA CYS A 87 3.09 3.41 -4.74
C CYS A 87 3.57 3.91 -3.37
N LYS A 88 4.82 3.60 -3.01
CA LYS A 88 5.44 4.17 -1.82
C LYS A 88 5.92 5.59 -2.10
N THR A 89 5.46 6.57 -1.33
CA THR A 89 5.90 7.97 -1.40
C THR A 89 6.42 8.42 -0.03
N SER A 90 6.91 9.67 0.07
CA SER A 90 7.26 10.29 1.35
C SER A 90 6.06 10.45 2.28
N GLU A 91 4.84 10.54 1.72
CA GLU A 91 3.57 10.71 2.44
C GLU A 91 2.87 9.37 2.72
N GLY A 92 3.58 8.25 2.58
CA GLY A 92 3.05 6.90 2.72
C GLY A 92 2.59 6.27 1.40
N GLY A 93 1.67 5.32 1.47
CA GLY A 93 1.10 4.68 0.27
C GLY A 93 0.15 5.64 -0.46
N LYS A 94 0.39 5.92 -1.74
CA LYS A 94 -0.49 6.75 -2.59
C LYS A 94 -0.67 6.12 -3.96
N PHE A 95 -1.89 6.14 -4.48
CA PHE A 95 -2.17 5.73 -5.85
C PHE A 95 -1.61 6.76 -6.83
N LEU A 96 -0.82 6.30 -7.81
CA LEU A 96 -0.21 7.16 -8.82
C LEU A 96 -0.42 6.58 -10.21
N CYS A 97 -0.96 7.38 -11.14
CA CYS A 97 -1.03 6.99 -12.53
C CYS A 97 0.36 6.98 -13.17
N GLU A 98 0.50 6.25 -14.28
CA GLU A 98 1.80 6.03 -14.91
C GLU A 98 2.59 7.30 -15.23
N PRO A 99 2.00 8.35 -15.86
CA PRO A 99 2.72 9.58 -16.15
C PRO A 99 3.26 10.26 -14.89
N CYS A 100 2.42 10.41 -13.86
CA CYS A 100 2.79 11.05 -12.61
C CYS A 100 3.81 10.24 -11.82
N ARG A 101 3.67 8.91 -11.78
CA ARG A 101 4.63 8.01 -11.14
C ARG A 101 6.02 8.17 -11.77
N ARG A 102 6.10 8.15 -13.10
CA ARG A 102 7.34 8.29 -13.86
C ARG A 102 8.01 9.64 -13.63
N GLU A 103 7.23 10.73 -13.67
CA GLU A 103 7.75 12.07 -13.41
C GLU A 103 8.31 12.22 -12.00
N MET A 104 7.56 11.77 -10.98
CA MET A 104 8.04 11.81 -9.59
C MET A 104 9.27 10.93 -9.37
N ARG A 105 9.33 9.77 -10.03
CA ARG A 105 10.51 8.90 -9.99
C ARG A 105 11.73 9.60 -10.57
N GLN A 106 11.59 10.24 -11.73
CA GLN A 106 12.68 11.02 -12.35
C GLN A 106 13.13 12.17 -11.44
N TYR A 107 12.19 12.91 -10.86
CA TYR A 107 12.50 13.99 -9.93
C TYR A 107 13.27 13.47 -8.70
N HIS A 108 12.83 12.36 -8.11
CA HIS A 108 13.50 11.69 -6.99
C HIS A 108 14.93 11.28 -7.33
N GLU A 109 15.14 10.70 -8.52
CA GLU A 109 16.46 10.29 -8.99
C GLU A 109 17.39 11.48 -9.23
N LEU A 110 16.88 12.57 -9.80
CA LEU A 110 17.64 13.81 -9.97
C LEU A 110 18.02 14.43 -8.63
N GLN A 111 17.10 14.44 -7.66
CA GLN A 111 17.35 15.03 -6.35
C GLN A 111 18.35 14.21 -5.54
N ALA A 112 18.27 12.87 -5.56
CA ALA A 112 19.24 12.00 -4.90
C ALA A 112 20.66 12.25 -5.45
N ARG A 113 20.80 12.32 -6.78
CA ARG A 113 22.07 12.63 -7.44
C ARG A 113 22.62 14.00 -7.08
N SER A 114 21.76 15.02 -6.96
CA SER A 114 22.22 16.39 -6.65
C SER A 114 22.77 16.53 -5.24
N ILE A 115 22.34 15.68 -4.30
CA ILE A 115 22.84 15.64 -2.92
C ILE A 115 23.88 14.52 -2.68
N GLY A 116 24.32 13.84 -3.74
CA GLY A 116 25.34 12.80 -3.67
C GLY A 116 24.89 11.51 -2.98
N THR A 117 23.60 11.18 -3.03
CA THR A 117 23.04 9.94 -2.47
C THR A 117 22.43 9.06 -3.57
N ASP A 118 22.31 7.76 -3.27
CA ASP A 118 21.63 6.83 -4.17
C ASP A 118 20.10 6.98 -4.07
N PRO A 119 19.38 6.97 -5.19
CA PRO A 119 17.93 7.02 -5.16
C PRO A 119 17.37 5.73 -4.55
N SER A 120 16.49 5.89 -3.55
CA SER A 120 15.69 4.77 -3.02
C SER A 120 15.06 3.94 -4.15
N ARG A 121 15.33 2.63 -4.15
CA ARG A 121 14.69 1.66 -5.06
C ARG A 121 13.19 1.46 -4.80
N TYR A 122 12.67 1.97 -3.68
CA TYR A 122 11.27 1.81 -3.30
C TYR A 122 10.40 3.02 -3.62
N SER A 123 11.00 4.21 -3.71
CA SER A 123 10.24 5.46 -3.87
C SER A 123 9.64 5.58 -5.27
N TYR A 124 8.34 5.88 -5.32
CA TYR A 124 7.54 5.99 -6.55
C TYR A 124 7.50 4.70 -7.38
N VAL A 125 7.72 3.55 -6.73
CA VAL A 125 7.55 2.21 -7.29
C VAL A 125 6.29 1.60 -6.68
N PRO A 126 5.49 0.82 -7.44
CA PRO A 126 4.35 0.10 -6.91
C PRO A 126 4.79 -0.79 -5.77
N ILE A 127 4.09 -0.74 -4.63
CA ILE A 127 4.49 -1.48 -3.43
C ILE A 127 4.57 -2.99 -3.72
N ILE A 128 3.69 -3.48 -4.59
CA ILE A 128 3.64 -4.89 -5.00
C ILE A 128 4.80 -5.33 -5.91
N ASP A 129 5.52 -4.40 -6.51
CA ASP A 129 6.76 -4.70 -7.24
C ASP A 129 7.95 -4.77 -6.27
N THR A 130 7.80 -4.21 -5.07
CA THR A 130 8.87 -4.12 -4.07
C THR A 130 8.89 -5.28 -3.06
N VAL A 131 7.85 -6.12 -3.02
CA VAL A 131 7.79 -7.30 -2.12
C VAL A 131 8.98 -8.24 -2.31
N GLU A 132 9.55 -8.28 -3.51
CA GLU A 132 10.70 -9.13 -3.86
C GLU A 132 12.07 -8.45 -3.65
N PHE A 133 12.10 -7.17 -3.24
CA PHE A 133 13.37 -6.43 -3.13
C PHE A 133 14.17 -6.78 -1.86
N GLU A 134 13.60 -7.50 -0.91
CA GLU A 134 14.26 -7.87 0.34
C GLU A 134 14.65 -9.36 0.36
N ASP A 135 15.95 -9.61 0.53
CA ASP A 135 16.52 -10.80 1.18
C ASP A 135 17.20 -10.34 2.47
#